data_AF-K1YBB2-F1
#
_entry.id   AF-K1YBB2-F1
#
_cell.length_a   1.000
_cell.length_b   1.000
_cell.length_c   1.000
_cell.angle_alpha   90.00
_cell.angle_beta   90.00
_cell.angle_gamma   90.00
#
_symmetry.space_group_name_H-M   'P 1'
#
loop_
_entity.id
_entity.type
_entity.pdbx_description
1 polymer ?
#
loop_
_entity_poly.entity_id
_entity_poly.type
_entity_poly.pdbx_seq_one_letter_code
_entity_poly.pdbx_strand_id
1 'polypeptide(L)' 'CLLPQGQAERKQRALAMVETMDKEGFGNCTNERECEAVCPKGISIRNIARLNREYLKAILSEG' A
#
# COMPACT_ATOMS: atom_id res chain seq x y z
N CYS A 1 -11.64 -13.77 -2.08
CA CYS A 1 -11.30 -13.85 -0.64
C CYS A 1 -9.87 -13.35 -0.48
N LEU A 2 -9.62 -12.34 0.36
CA LEU A 2 -8.28 -11.83 0.60
C LEU A 2 -7.62 -12.73 1.64
N LEU A 3 -6.51 -13.36 1.29
CA LEU A 3 -5.77 -14.21 2.21
C LEU A 3 -5.43 -13.42 3.50
N PRO A 4 -5.38 -14.08 4.66
CA PRO A 4 -4.95 -13.47 5.91
C PRO A 4 -3.47 -13.11 5.81
N GLN A 5 -3.18 -11.96 5.22
CA GLN A 5 -1.86 -11.35 5.19
C GLN A 5 -1.43 -11.17 6.65
N GLY A 6 -0.30 -11.76 7.04
CA GLY A 6 0.17 -11.84 8.43
C GLY A 6 -0.08 -10.56 9.20
N GLN A 7 -0.82 -10.67 10.32
CA GLN A 7 -1.29 -9.53 11.10
C GLN A 7 -0.17 -8.89 11.92
N ALA A 8 0.73 -9.71 12.49
CA ALA A 8 1.87 -9.23 13.27
C ALA A 8 2.83 -8.39 12.40
N GLU A 9 3.13 -8.89 11.19
CA GLU A 9 4.06 -8.25 10.25
C GLU A 9 3.42 -7.09 9.47
N ARG A 10 2.14 -6.75 9.71
CA ARG A 10 1.41 -5.79 8.87
C ARG A 10 2.08 -4.42 8.80
N LYS A 11 2.67 -3.97 9.91
CA LYS A 11 3.33 -2.66 10.04
C LYS A 11 4.62 -2.65 9.24
N GLN A 12 5.53 -3.58 9.54
CA GLN A 12 6.79 -3.75 8.82
C GLN A 12 6.57 -3.93 7.31
N ARG A 13 5.58 -4.73 6.91
CA ARG A 13 5.22 -4.91 5.50
C ARG A 13 4.76 -3.61 4.86
N ALA A 14 3.90 -2.83 5.52
CA ALA A 14 3.44 -1.55 4.97
C ALA A 14 4.60 -0.54 4.82
N LEU A 15 5.49 -0.45 5.81
CA LEU A 15 6.69 0.38 5.74
C LEU A 15 7.62 -0.05 4.59
N ALA A 16 7.93 -1.35 4.50
CA ALA A 16 8.78 -1.89 3.44
C ALA A 16 8.18 -1.70 2.03
N MET A 17 6.85 -1.79 1.90
CA MET A 17 6.17 -1.55 0.63
C MET A 17 6.31 -0.09 0.19
N VAL A 18 6.10 0.86 1.11
CA VAL A 18 6.25 2.30 0.82
C VAL A 18 7.71 2.64 0.51
N GLU A 19 8.66 2.11 1.28
CA GLU A 19 10.10 2.29 1.00
C GLU A 19 10.47 1.80 -0.41
N THR A 20 9.89 0.66 -0.84
CA THR A 20 10.10 0.14 -2.20
C THR A 20 9.45 1.05 -3.24
N MET A 21 8.23 1.54 -2.99
CA MET A 21 7.54 2.48 -3.89
C MET A 21 8.34 3.77 -4.09
N ASP A 22 8.95 4.29 -3.02
CA ASP A 22 9.78 5.49 -3.08
C ASP A 22 11.08 5.24 -3.85
N LYS A 23 11.75 4.09 -3.63
CA LYS A 23 12.96 3.68 -4.37
C LYS A 23 12.69 3.53 -5.87
N GLU A 24 11.55 2.97 -6.23
CA GLU A 24 11.12 2.78 -7.62
C GLU A 24 10.48 4.04 -8.23
N GLY A 25 10.30 5.11 -7.45
CA GLY A 25 9.77 6.39 -7.92
C GLY A 25 8.27 6.38 -8.24
N PHE A 26 7.48 5.46 -7.67
CA PHE A 26 6.03 5.42 -7.85
C PHE A 26 5.32 6.66 -7.28
N GLY A 27 5.91 7.32 -6.28
CA GLY A 27 5.36 8.50 -5.64
C GLY A 27 4.07 8.24 -4.85
N ASN A 28 3.37 9.33 -4.52
CA ASN A 28 2.16 9.31 -3.71
C ASN A 28 0.90 9.18 -4.57
N CYS A 29 -0.13 8.51 -4.03
CA CYS A 29 -1.42 8.37 -4.68
C CYS A 29 -2.20 9.71 -4.68
N THR A 30 -2.57 10.20 -5.86
CA THR A 30 -3.34 11.44 -6.08
C THR A 30 -4.84 11.20 -6.41
N ASN A 31 -5.25 9.93 -6.50
CA ASN A 31 -6.63 9.44 -6.70
C ASN A 31 -7.22 9.57 -8.12
N GLU A 32 -6.42 9.80 -9.16
CA GLU A 32 -6.83 9.80 -10.57
C GLU A 32 -7.14 8.39 -11.09
N ARG A 33 -6.73 7.35 -10.35
CA ARG A 33 -6.96 5.92 -10.65
C ARG A 33 -6.32 5.42 -11.94
N GLU A 34 -5.31 6.12 -12.44
CA GLU A 34 -4.51 5.67 -13.58
C GLU A 34 -3.90 4.28 -13.34
N CYS A 35 -3.38 4.04 -12.12
CA CYS A 35 -2.78 2.76 -11.73
C CYS A 35 -3.75 1.56 -11.82
N GLU A 36 -5.06 1.76 -11.59
CA GLU A 36 -6.08 0.72 -11.74
C GLU A 36 -6.43 0.48 -13.21
N ALA A 37 -6.46 1.55 -14.03
CA ALA A 37 -6.80 1.48 -15.45
C ALA A 37 -5.72 0.78 -16.30
N VAL A 38 -4.43 0.99 -15.96
CA VAL A 38 -3.30 0.42 -16.72
C VAL A 38 -2.91 -0.97 -16.24
N CYS A 39 -3.41 -1.43 -15.08
CA CYS A 39 -2.96 -2.68 -14.48
C CYS A 39 -3.41 -3.90 -15.30
N PRO A 40 -2.50 -4.68 -15.91
CA PRO A 40 -2.87 -5.86 -16.70
C PRO A 40 -3.46 -6.99 -15.86
N LYS A 41 -3.32 -6.90 -14.53
CA LYS A 41 -3.86 -7.86 -13.55
C LYS A 41 -5.18 -7.41 -12.91
N GLY A 42 -5.72 -6.26 -13.32
CA GLY A 42 -6.99 -5.75 -12.79
C GLY A 42 -6.94 -5.49 -11.28
N ILE A 43 -5.78 -5.06 -10.76
CA ILE A 43 -5.61 -4.78 -9.34
C ILE A 43 -6.37 -3.49 -9.02
N SER A 44 -7.34 -3.59 -8.11
CA SER A 44 -8.11 -2.42 -7.72
C SER A 44 -7.32 -1.45 -6.85
N ILE A 45 -7.59 -0.15 -7.00
CA ILE A 45 -7.01 0.93 -6.19
C ILE A 45 -7.27 0.75 -4.68
N ARG A 46 -8.26 -0.08 -4.30
CA ARG A 46 -8.55 -0.44 -2.91
C ARG A 46 -7.33 -1.04 -2.19
N ASN A 47 -6.41 -1.68 -2.91
CA ASN A 47 -5.18 -2.22 -2.32
C ASN A 47 -4.22 -1.10 -1.90
N ILE A 48 -4.09 -0.04 -2.70
CA ILE A 48 -3.30 1.15 -2.36
C ILE A 48 -3.94 1.91 -1.20
N ALA A 49 -5.26 2.07 -1.22
CA ALA A 49 -5.98 2.67 -0.10
C ALA A 49 -5.78 1.89 1.22
N ARG A 50 -5.79 0.56 1.16
CA ARG A 50 -5.48 -0.29 2.31
C ARG A 50 -4.04 -0.11 2.77
N LEU A 51 -3.07 -0.10 1.85
CA LEU A 51 -1.66 0.12 2.16
C LEU A 51 -1.47 1.45 2.91
N ASN A 52 -1.99 2.55 2.37
CA ASN A 52 -1.86 3.88 2.98
C ASN A 52 -2.46 3.92 4.39
N ARG A 53 -3.61 3.25 4.61
CA ARG A 53 -4.22 3.15 5.93
C ARG A 53 -3.35 2.38 6.92
N GLU A 54 -2.67 1.32 6.47
CA GLU A 54 -1.76 0.54 7.31
C GLU A 54 -0.45 1.27 7.58
N TYR A 55 0.06 2.02 6.60
CA TYR A 55 1.21 2.89 6.76
C TYR A 55 0.95 4.00 7.80
N LEU A 56 -0.19 4.69 7.70
CA LEU A 56 -0.60 5.70 8.69
C LEU A 56 -0.73 5.11 10.09
N LYS A 57 -1.33 3.92 10.22
CA LYS A 57 -1.40 3.22 11.51
C LYS A 57 -0.02 2.84 12.04
N ALA A 58 0.89 2.40 11.17
CA ALA A 58 2.24 2.05 11.57
C ALA A 58 2.95 3.29 12.15
N ILE A 59 2.91 4.42 11.43
CA ILE A 59 3.48 5.69 11.90
C ILE A 59 2.87 6.12 13.25
N LEU A 60 1.54 6.10 13.39
CA LEU A 60 0.85 6.55 14.60
C LEU A 60 1.03 5.61 15.81
N SER A 61 1.51 4.39 15.60
CA SER A 61 1.67 3.39 16.67
C SER A 61 3.11 3.05 17.00
N GLU A 62 4.07 3.56 16.23
CA GLU A 62 5.51 3.55 16.54
C GLU A 62 6.05 4.96 16.85
N GLY A 63 5.15 5.94 17.01
CA GLY A 63 5.44 7.27 17.56
C GLY A 63 5.22 7.37 19.07
#